data_AF-A0A3C0G861-F1
#
_entry.id   AF-A0A3C0G861-F1
#
_cell.length_a   1.000
_cell.length_b   1.000
_cell.length_c   1.000
_cell.angle_alpha   90.00
_cell.angle_beta   90.00
_cell.angle_gamma   90.00
#
_symmetry.space_group_name_H-M   'P 1'
#
loop_
_entity.id
_entity.type
_entity.pdbx_description
1 polymer ?
#
loop_
_entity_poly.entity_id
_entity_poly.type
_entity_poly.pdbx_seq_one_letter_code
_entity_poly.pdbx_strand_id
1 'polypeptide(L)' 'TDFADLTFSSSTITARGALIFNDSASGDPTVCVLDFGADKSSSSGDFKIVFPTADASNAIIRIA' A
#
# COMPACT_ATOMS: atom_id res chain seq x y z
N THR A 1 -11.96 -4.25 8.84
CA THR A 1 -11.33 -2.93 8.93
C THR A 1 -10.48 -2.72 7.70
N ASP A 2 -10.24 -1.48 7.30
CA ASP A 2 -9.38 -1.12 6.19
C ASP A 2 -7.90 -1.22 6.55
N PHE A 3 -7.04 -1.09 5.55
CA PHE A 3 -5.60 -0.97 5.75
C PHE A 3 -5.28 0.44 6.23
N ALA A 4 -4.41 0.54 7.23
CA ALA A 4 -3.97 1.83 7.73
C ALA A 4 -3.02 2.51 6.72
N ASP A 5 -3.13 3.84 6.64
CA ASP A 5 -2.13 4.68 5.98
C ASP A 5 -0.76 4.54 6.68
N LEU A 6 0.31 4.67 5.90
CA LEU A 6 1.68 4.54 6.39
C LEU A 6 2.58 5.62 5.80
N THR A 7 3.39 6.26 6.66
CA THR A 7 4.42 7.20 6.23
C THR A 7 5.81 6.66 6.57
N PHE A 8 6.66 6.56 5.56
CA PHE A 8 8.09 6.35 5.70
C PHE A 8 8.78 7.72 5.68
N SER A 9 9.04 8.29 6.86
CA SER A 9 9.67 9.61 6.97
C SER A 9 11.16 9.57 6.66
N SER A 10 11.70 10.70 6.20
CA SER A 10 13.12 10.90 5.86
C SER A 10 13.69 9.80 4.94
N SER A 11 12.84 9.27 4.06
CA SER A 11 13.15 8.13 3.20
C SER A 11 13.75 8.59 1.86
N THR A 12 14.56 7.72 1.27
CA THR A 12 14.97 7.81 -0.14
C THR A 12 14.58 6.50 -0.81
N ILE A 13 13.37 6.47 -1.36
CA ILE A 13 12.73 5.28 -1.93
C ILE A 13 12.38 5.57 -3.38
N THR A 14 12.53 4.57 -4.26
CA THR A 14 11.90 4.54 -5.58
C THR A 14 11.14 3.23 -5.70
N ALA A 15 9.83 3.29 -5.95
CA ALA A 15 8.96 2.11 -6.03
C ALA A 15 8.03 2.18 -7.26
N ARG A 16 7.86 1.03 -7.94
CA ARG A 16 6.92 0.83 -9.06
C ARG A 16 5.57 0.26 -8.65
N GLY A 17 5.47 -0.26 -7.44
CA GLY A 17 4.31 -0.97 -6.96
C GLY A 17 4.46 -1.37 -5.50
N ALA A 18 3.43 -2.03 -4.99
CA ALA A 18 3.40 -2.60 -3.66
C ALA A 18 2.65 -3.93 -3.64
N LEU A 19 2.83 -4.69 -2.57
CA LEU A 19 2.16 -5.97 -2.36
C LEU A 19 1.46 -5.94 -1.01
N ILE A 20 0.21 -6.37 -0.98
CA ILE A 20 -0.55 -6.62 0.24
C ILE A 20 -0.52 -8.13 0.49
N PHE A 21 -0.06 -8.55 1.67
CA PHE A 21 0.01 -9.96 2.07
C PHE A 21 -0.69 -10.20 3.41
N ASN A 22 -1.04 -11.46 3.67
CA ASN A 22 -1.63 -11.89 4.93
C ASN A 22 -0.55 -12.45 5.86
N ASP A 23 0.02 -11.58 6.69
CA ASP A 23 1.06 -11.90 7.68
C ASP A 23 0.60 -12.91 8.76
N SER A 24 -0.71 -13.06 8.97
CA SER A 24 -1.26 -14.02 9.93
C SER A 24 -1.38 -15.44 9.36
N ALA A 25 -1.19 -15.63 8.05
CA ALA A 25 -1.21 -16.93 7.40
C ALA A 25 0.20 -17.44 7.13
N SER A 26 0.43 -18.75 7.26
CA SER A 26 1.75 -19.34 7.04
C SER A 26 2.26 -19.08 5.62
N GLY A 27 3.47 -18.54 5.52
CA GLY A 27 4.13 -18.23 4.25
C GLY A 27 3.71 -16.90 3.63
N ASP A 28 3.05 -16.02 4.40
CA ASP A 28 2.73 -14.63 4.05
C ASP A 28 2.11 -14.49 2.65
N PRO A 29 1.00 -15.21 2.37
CA PRO A 29 0.45 -15.27 1.03
C PRO A 29 0.05 -13.89 0.54
N THR A 30 0.40 -13.63 -0.72
CA THR A 30 0.00 -12.40 -1.41
C THR A 30 -1.50 -12.36 -1.63
N VAL A 31 -2.11 -11.24 -1.26
CA VAL A 31 -3.54 -10.95 -1.44
C VAL A 31 -3.77 -10.03 -2.64
N CYS A 32 -2.89 -9.06 -2.85
CA CYS A 32 -3.00 -8.09 -3.94
C CYS A 32 -1.64 -7.54 -4.35
N VAL A 33 -1.47 -7.24 -5.64
CA VAL A 33 -0.33 -6.50 -6.19
C VAL A 33 -0.86 -5.18 -6.76
N LEU A 34 -0.26 -4.08 -6.32
CA LEU A 34 -0.56 -2.72 -6.77
C LEU A 34 0.51 -2.29 -7.76
N ASP A 35 0.14 -2.00 -9.01
CA ASP A 35 1.01 -1.29 -9.95
C ASP A 35 0.70 0.20 -9.87
N PHE A 36 1.74 1.01 -9.63
CA PHE A 36 1.58 2.46 -9.54
C PHE A 36 1.56 3.14 -10.91
N GLY A 37 1.76 2.40 -12.01
CA GLY A 37 1.77 2.88 -13.40
C GLY A 37 3.04 3.67 -13.78
N ALA A 38 3.69 4.29 -12.79
CA ALA A 38 4.94 5.02 -12.89
C ALA A 38 5.78 4.81 -11.63
N ASP A 39 7.08 5.13 -11.69
CA ASP A 39 7.89 5.23 -10.48
C ASP A 39 7.32 6.29 -9.53
N LYS A 40 7.30 5.95 -8.24
CA LYS A 40 7.05 6.87 -7.14
C LYS A 40 8.31 6.99 -6.33
N SER A 41 8.74 8.21 -6.03
CA SER A 41 10.00 8.44 -5.33
C SER A 41 9.92 9.46 -4.21
N SER A 42 10.70 9.22 -3.17
CA SER A 42 11.08 10.20 -2.14
C SER A 42 12.61 10.37 -2.16
N SER A 43 13.10 11.53 -1.70
CA SER A 43 14.54 11.78 -1.52
C SER A 43 14.75 12.57 -0.24
N SER A 44 15.26 11.91 0.80
CA SER A 44 15.33 12.45 2.17
C SER A 44 14.01 13.08 2.64
N GLY A 45 12.88 12.48 2.25
CA GLY A 45 11.54 13.02 2.49
C GLY A 45 10.51 11.92 2.76
N ASP A 46 9.27 12.31 2.99
CA ASP A 46 8.21 11.34 3.26
C ASP A 46 7.85 10.54 2.00
N PHE A 47 7.77 9.23 2.13
CA PHE A 47 7.06 8.35 1.20
C PHE A 47 5.77 7.88 1.87
N LYS A 48 4.61 8.18 1.29
CA LYS A 48 3.31 7.93 1.91
C LYS A 48 2.52 6.90 1.13
N ILE A 49 2.00 5.92 1.85
CA ILE A 49 0.94 5.02 1.40
C ILE A 49 -0.36 5.54 2.00
N VAL A 50 -1.27 5.97 1.14
CA VAL A 50 -2.60 6.46 1.54
C VAL A 50 -3.65 5.61 0.85
N PHE A 51 -4.47 4.93 1.63
CA PHE A 51 -5.60 4.18 1.12
C PHE A 51 -6.81 5.11 0.92
N PRO A 52 -7.62 4.89 -0.13
CA PRO A 52 -8.88 5.59 -0.27
C PRO A 52 -9.82 5.33 0.91
N THR A 53 -10.76 6.24 1.14
CA THR A 53 -11.82 6.03 2.14
C THR A 53 -12.50 4.69 1.93
N ALA A 54 -12.61 3.91 3.00
CA ALA A 54 -13.18 2.57 2.98
C ALA A 54 -14.72 2.61 2.91
N ASP A 55 -15.26 3.09 1.80
CA ASP A 55 -16.69 3.11 1.50
C ASP A 55 -17.02 2.26 0.26
N ALA A 56 -18.32 2.13 -0.01
CA ALA A 56 -18.86 1.27 -1.07
C ALA A 56 -18.41 1.66 -2.49
N SER A 57 -17.91 2.88 -2.67
CA SER A 57 -17.55 3.47 -3.97
C SER A 57 -16.04 3.61 -4.14
N ASN A 58 -15.29 3.79 -3.06
CA ASN A 58 -13.89 4.20 -3.11
C ASN A 58 -12.88 3.14 -2.65
N ALA A 59 -13.30 2.09 -1.93
CA ALA A 59 -12.37 1.08 -1.41
C ALA A 59 -11.67 0.27 -2.53
N ILE A 60 -10.35 0.07 -2.39
CA ILE A 60 -9.55 -0.73 -3.35
C ILE A 60 -9.92 -2.22 -3.29
N ILE A 61 -10.16 -2.77 -2.09
CA ILE A 61 -10.58 -4.16 -1.89
C ILE A 61 -11.82 -4.18 -1.00
N ARG A 62 -12.82 -4.97 -1.40
CA ARG A 62 -14.03 -5.25 -0.61
C ARG A 62 -14.01 -6.72 -0.21
N ILE A 63 -13.89 -6.98 1.09
CA ILE A 63 -14.09 -8.32 1.67
C ILE A 63 -15.40 -8.21 2.45
N ALA A 64 -16.42 -8.95 1.99
CA ALA A 64 -17.73 -9.04 2.63
C ALA A 64 -17.79 -10.28 3.54
#